data_AF-A0A836RKC2-F1
#
_entry.id   AF-A0A836RKC2-F1
#
_cell.length_a   1.000
_cell.length_b   1.000
_cell.length_c   1.000
_cell.angle_alpha   90.00
_cell.angle_beta   90.00
_cell.angle_gamma   90.00
#
_symmetry.space_group_name_H-M   'P 1'
#
loop_
_entity.id
_entity.type
_entity.pdbx_description
1 polymer ?
#
loop_
_entity_poly.entity_id
_entity_poly.type
_entity_poly.pdbx_seq_one_letter_code
_entity_poly.pdbx_strand_id
1 'polypeptide(L)'
;FSEVFHEKGGFDVVIANPPYVRADSGPEYLAFRQKLEKSKTYETLYEKWDLMVPFVERGLRIANPKGDLIYIVSNAICTSKYAFKLLDLIQEKYFLRSINYFEDMAVFEAGVIPVVIHIGKTRGDGKSRKLIRHGSFENIVRETEMPTEKFKSQGRDGFRKEYNPIILKIQTINLGDICYLSVGMVINADEKTAKGRFTKNDLISKIRTKIHSRMYVEGKDIDSYIIKHFKYLEWDTERVPNQLRRQTFPELYDRPKIMRGRVTGGIYDETGLLCNDSIVIFVRFIDLHDVNNKSIQSSIKKFNQLPRKQLERISGKFDLKYLLAILNSSFAVRYLNNIRRHRLKNYFYPDDFRKLPIADVSPKEQKPFINLVNKILAITKDDDYLENPAKQAKVREYE
;
A
#
# COMPACT_ATOMS: atom_id res chain seq x y z
N PHE A 1 32.71 -27.31 0.62
CA PHE A 1 31.83 -28.16 1.46
C PHE A 1 31.39 -29.42 0.71
N SER A 2 32.29 -30.14 0.02
CA SER A 2 31.90 -31.30 -0.80
C SER A 2 31.26 -32.40 0.05
N GLU A 3 31.92 -32.76 1.15
CA GLU A 3 31.50 -33.77 2.12
C GLU A 3 30.10 -33.49 2.68
N VAL A 4 29.77 -32.23 2.98
CA VAL A 4 28.44 -31.83 3.48
C VAL A 4 27.33 -32.16 2.48
N PHE A 5 27.56 -31.93 1.19
CA PHE A 5 26.55 -32.21 0.16
C PHE A 5 26.48 -33.69 -0.20
N HIS A 6 27.61 -34.41 -0.23
CA HIS A 6 27.64 -35.82 -0.62
C HIS A 6 27.24 -36.77 0.50
N GLU A 7 27.66 -36.51 1.74
CA GLU A 7 27.40 -37.40 2.88
C GLU A 7 26.11 -37.05 3.62
N LYS A 8 25.82 -35.76 3.78
CA LYS A 8 24.66 -35.28 4.56
C LYS A 8 23.51 -34.78 3.69
N GLY A 9 23.71 -34.66 2.37
CA GLY A 9 22.71 -34.11 1.46
C GLY A 9 22.46 -32.61 1.62
N GLY A 10 23.37 -31.89 2.32
CA GLY A 10 23.26 -30.46 2.62
C GLY A 10 23.56 -30.09 4.08
N PHE A 11 23.37 -28.83 4.43
CA PHE A 11 23.61 -28.31 5.77
C PHE A 11 22.46 -28.62 6.74
N ASP A 12 22.78 -28.93 8.00
CA ASP A 12 21.79 -29.11 9.07
C ASP A 12 21.06 -27.79 9.39
N VAL A 13 21.81 -26.68 9.43
CA VAL A 13 21.24 -25.35 9.63
C VAL A 13 21.94 -24.36 8.69
N VAL A 14 21.15 -23.49 8.06
CA VAL A 14 21.64 -22.38 7.23
C VAL A 14 21.24 -21.07 7.89
N ILE A 15 22.22 -20.28 8.31
CA ILE A 15 22.01 -19.01 9.02
C ILE A 15 22.62 -17.88 8.19
N ALA A 16 21.87 -16.80 7.97
CA ALA A 16 22.39 -15.64 7.26
C ALA A 16 21.63 -14.35 7.54
N ASN A 17 22.29 -13.22 7.29
CA ASN A 17 21.68 -11.92 7.04
C ASN A 17 21.94 -11.58 5.56
N PRO A 18 21.03 -11.91 4.63
CA PRO A 18 21.25 -11.70 3.21
C PRO A 18 21.24 -10.20 2.87
N PRO A 19 21.86 -9.79 1.74
CA PRO A 19 21.86 -8.39 1.33
C PRO A 19 20.45 -7.90 0.96
N TYR A 20 20.10 -6.68 1.38
CA TYR A 20 18.83 -6.02 1.05
C TYR A 20 19.06 -4.98 -0.05
N VAL A 21 18.89 -5.41 -1.30
CA VAL A 21 19.20 -4.56 -2.46
C VAL A 21 17.99 -4.49 -3.36
N ARG A 22 17.48 -3.28 -3.56
CA ARG A 22 16.29 -3.02 -4.38
C ARG A 22 16.60 -3.17 -5.86
N ALA A 23 15.55 -3.30 -6.67
CA ALA A 23 15.69 -3.40 -8.12
C ALA A 23 16.21 -2.11 -8.80
N ASP A 24 16.13 -0.97 -8.11
CA ASP A 24 16.56 0.34 -8.59
C ASP A 24 17.90 0.81 -8.00
N SER A 25 18.68 -0.09 -7.40
CA SER A 25 19.97 0.22 -6.74
C SER A 25 21.15 0.50 -7.68
N GLY A 26 20.94 0.57 -9.00
CA GLY A 26 21.96 0.99 -9.98
C GLY A 26 22.30 -0.04 -11.07
N PRO A 27 23.14 0.34 -12.05
CA PRO A 27 23.41 -0.47 -13.25
C PRO A 27 24.11 -1.82 -12.96
N GLU A 28 25.01 -1.86 -11.97
CA GLU A 28 25.74 -3.08 -11.60
C GLU A 28 24.80 -4.20 -11.13
N TYR A 29 23.83 -3.85 -10.26
CA TYR A 29 22.84 -4.79 -9.76
C TYR A 29 21.87 -5.21 -10.85
N LEU A 30 21.58 -4.34 -11.82
CA LEU A 30 20.75 -4.68 -12.97
C LEU A 30 21.38 -5.79 -13.80
N ALA A 31 22.68 -5.71 -14.11
CA ALA A 31 23.39 -6.75 -14.85
C ALA A 31 23.41 -8.09 -14.08
N PHE A 32 23.67 -8.04 -12.77
CA PHE A 32 23.64 -9.23 -11.92
C PHE A 32 22.25 -9.90 -11.88
N ARG A 33 21.18 -9.10 -11.77
CA ARG A 33 19.80 -9.58 -11.78
C ARG A 33 19.43 -10.25 -13.10
N GLN A 34 19.80 -9.64 -14.22
CA GLN A 34 19.59 -10.24 -15.55
C GLN A 34 20.29 -11.60 -15.68
N LYS A 35 21.50 -11.74 -15.12
CA LYS A 35 22.21 -13.03 -15.10
C LYS A 35 21.44 -14.10 -14.31
N LEU A 36 20.91 -13.75 -13.14
CA LEU A 36 20.09 -14.66 -12.32
C LEU A 36 18.77 -15.06 -13.01
N GLU A 37 18.10 -14.12 -13.67
CA GLU A 37 16.86 -14.40 -14.41
C GLU A 37 17.09 -15.26 -15.66
N LYS A 38 18.25 -15.09 -16.31
CA LYS A 38 18.67 -15.91 -17.46
C LYS A 38 19.11 -17.31 -17.05
N SER A 39 19.68 -17.48 -15.86
CA SER A 39 20.15 -18.80 -15.41
C SER A 39 19.02 -19.79 -15.17
N LYS A 40 17.78 -19.32 -15.02
CA LYS A 40 16.58 -20.12 -14.71
C LYS A 40 16.72 -20.99 -13.45
N THR A 41 17.73 -20.70 -12.63
CA THR A 41 18.00 -21.45 -11.40
C THR A 41 17.02 -21.11 -10.29
N TYR A 42 16.33 -19.97 -10.39
CA TYR A 42 15.44 -19.46 -9.36
C TYR A 42 14.01 -19.32 -9.88
N GLU A 43 13.06 -19.85 -9.13
CA GLU A 43 11.63 -19.91 -9.48
C GLU A 43 10.86 -18.73 -8.89
N THR A 44 11.41 -18.10 -7.85
CA THR A 44 10.71 -17.08 -7.06
C THR A 44 11.02 -15.63 -7.47
N LEU A 45 11.88 -15.44 -8.48
CA LEU A 45 12.16 -14.10 -9.04
C LEU A 45 10.88 -13.52 -9.66
N TYR A 46 10.41 -12.40 -9.13
CA TYR A 46 9.13 -11.81 -9.51
C TYR A 46 9.08 -10.29 -9.36
N GLU A 47 8.60 -9.60 -10.40
CA GLU A 47 8.55 -8.13 -10.47
C GLU A 47 9.89 -7.47 -10.08
N LYS A 48 9.85 -6.43 -9.23
CA LYS A 48 11.02 -5.72 -8.71
C LYS A 48 11.53 -6.37 -7.43
N TRP A 49 11.91 -7.64 -7.52
CA TRP A 49 12.38 -8.47 -6.40
C TRP A 49 13.60 -7.88 -5.69
N ASP A 50 13.74 -8.11 -4.38
CA ASP A 50 14.93 -7.75 -3.59
C ASP A 50 15.93 -8.92 -3.62
N LEU A 51 17.25 -8.64 -3.59
CA LEU A 51 18.27 -9.70 -3.58
C LEU A 51 18.11 -10.71 -2.42
N MET A 52 17.44 -10.36 -1.33
CA MET A 52 17.11 -11.34 -0.28
C MET A 52 16.30 -12.54 -0.80
N VAL A 53 15.49 -12.36 -1.86
CA VAL A 53 14.60 -13.40 -2.39
C VAL A 53 15.37 -14.63 -2.89
N PRO A 54 16.29 -14.53 -3.87
CA PRO A 54 17.08 -15.68 -4.29
C PRO A 54 18.02 -16.21 -3.20
N PHE A 55 18.43 -15.39 -2.24
CA PHE A 55 19.23 -15.85 -1.09
C PHE A 55 18.44 -16.79 -0.19
N VAL A 56 17.19 -16.46 0.14
CA VAL A 56 16.31 -17.36 0.92
C VAL A 56 16.03 -18.64 0.13
N GLU A 57 15.68 -18.53 -1.16
CA GLU A 57 15.44 -19.70 -2.01
C GLU A 57 16.68 -20.62 -2.10
N ARG A 58 17.88 -20.04 -2.26
CA ARG A 58 19.14 -20.81 -2.24
C ARG A 58 19.39 -21.46 -0.89
N GLY A 59 19.20 -20.73 0.21
CA GLY A 59 19.39 -21.22 1.56
C GLY A 59 18.52 -22.44 1.85
N LEU A 60 17.24 -22.38 1.48
CA LEU A 60 16.32 -23.50 1.58
C LEU A 60 16.77 -24.72 0.77
N ARG A 61 17.34 -24.51 -0.44
CA ARG A 61 17.82 -25.61 -1.28
C ARG A 61 19.06 -26.30 -0.72
N ILE A 62 20.01 -25.55 -0.15
CA ILE A 62 21.29 -26.12 0.34
C ILE A 62 21.20 -26.78 1.71
N ALA A 63 20.11 -26.55 2.46
CA ALA A 63 19.83 -27.32 3.66
C ALA A 63 19.57 -28.80 3.32
N ASN A 64 19.94 -29.73 4.19
CA ASN A 64 19.63 -31.15 3.98
C ASN A 64 18.12 -31.43 4.16
N PRO A 65 17.60 -32.63 3.85
CA PRO A 65 16.17 -32.95 3.95
C PRO A 65 15.51 -32.75 5.33
N LYS A 66 16.30 -32.70 6.41
CA LYS A 66 15.83 -32.43 7.78
C LYS A 66 16.27 -31.06 8.31
N GLY A 67 16.96 -30.28 7.48
CA GLY A 67 17.62 -29.06 7.89
C GLY A 67 16.68 -27.85 7.95
N ASP A 68 17.16 -26.84 8.65
CA ASP A 68 16.45 -25.59 8.92
C ASP A 68 17.22 -24.38 8.36
N LEU A 69 16.46 -23.34 8.02
CA LEU A 69 16.96 -22.02 7.62
C LEU A 69 16.54 -20.99 8.67
N ILE A 70 17.48 -20.17 9.12
CA ILE A 70 17.26 -19.07 10.09
C ILE A 70 17.85 -17.79 9.53
N TYR A 71 17.03 -16.95 8.89
CA TYR A 71 17.51 -15.74 8.23
C TYR A 71 16.93 -14.48 8.86
N ILE A 72 17.76 -13.44 8.97
CA ILE A 72 17.32 -12.07 9.25
C ILE A 72 16.97 -11.43 7.92
N VAL A 73 15.72 -11.07 7.65
CA VAL A 73 15.28 -10.46 6.38
C VAL A 73 14.48 -9.18 6.62
N SER A 74 14.28 -8.34 5.60
CA SER A 74 13.38 -7.20 5.73
C SER A 74 11.93 -7.66 5.93
N ASN A 75 11.17 -6.99 6.80
CA ASN A 75 9.73 -7.18 6.96
C ASN A 75 8.93 -7.01 5.65
N ALA A 76 9.54 -6.39 4.63
CA ALA A 76 8.98 -6.29 3.30
C ALA A 76 8.66 -7.67 2.68
N ILE A 77 9.35 -8.75 3.09
CA ILE A 77 9.05 -10.13 2.67
C ILE A 77 7.60 -10.52 2.98
N CYS A 78 7.04 -10.01 4.08
CA CYS A 78 5.72 -10.38 4.58
C CYS A 78 4.56 -9.73 3.81
N THR A 79 4.80 -8.65 3.05
CA THR A 79 3.72 -7.85 2.43
C THR A 79 3.97 -7.49 0.97
N SER A 80 5.24 -7.40 0.55
CA SER A 80 5.60 -6.87 -0.77
C SER A 80 5.32 -7.90 -1.85
N LYS A 81 4.72 -7.43 -2.95
CA LYS A 81 4.30 -8.29 -4.06
C LYS A 81 5.43 -9.14 -4.65
N TYR A 82 6.65 -8.59 -4.68
CA TYR A 82 7.81 -9.30 -5.21
C TYR A 82 8.19 -10.56 -4.42
N ALA A 83 7.77 -10.67 -3.15
CA ALA A 83 8.09 -11.82 -2.30
C ALA A 83 7.03 -12.93 -2.36
N PHE A 84 5.90 -12.71 -3.04
CA PHE A 84 4.77 -13.64 -3.00
C PHE A 84 5.12 -15.03 -3.51
N LYS A 85 5.85 -15.14 -4.63
CA LYS A 85 6.28 -16.45 -5.14
C LYS A 85 7.17 -17.21 -4.15
N LEU A 86 8.00 -16.49 -3.39
CA LEU A 86 8.84 -17.10 -2.36
C LEU A 86 8.00 -17.60 -1.19
N LEU A 87 7.04 -16.80 -0.72
CA LEU A 87 6.12 -17.23 0.34
C LEU A 87 5.24 -18.41 -0.11
N ASP A 88 4.79 -18.42 -1.36
CA ASP A 88 4.03 -19.53 -1.94
C ASP A 88 4.88 -20.80 -1.98
N LEU A 89 6.15 -20.71 -2.44
CA LEU A 89 7.11 -21.82 -2.38
C LEU A 89 7.30 -22.34 -0.94
N ILE A 90 7.44 -21.44 0.04
CA ILE A 90 7.57 -21.82 1.45
C ILE A 90 6.30 -22.53 1.94
N GLN A 91 5.11 -22.02 1.62
CA GLN A 91 3.86 -22.66 2.04
C GLN A 91 3.63 -24.03 1.39
N GLU A 92 4.07 -24.20 0.14
CA GLU A 92 3.94 -25.45 -0.58
C GLU A 92 4.93 -26.51 -0.06
N LYS A 93 6.24 -26.19 -0.04
CA LYS A 93 7.30 -27.20 0.10
C LYS A 93 7.99 -27.21 1.47
N TYR A 94 7.74 -26.21 2.30
CA TYR A 94 8.44 -26.03 3.57
C TYR A 94 7.45 -25.79 4.73
N PHE A 95 7.99 -25.58 5.93
CA PHE A 95 7.21 -25.38 7.14
C PHE A 95 7.80 -24.24 7.98
N LEU A 96 6.98 -23.25 8.32
CA LEU A 96 7.39 -22.21 9.25
C LEU A 96 7.49 -22.79 10.67
N ARG A 97 8.67 -22.69 11.28
CA ARG A 97 8.88 -22.93 12.72
C ARG A 97 8.48 -21.71 13.53
N SER A 98 9.11 -20.58 13.21
CA SER A 98 8.84 -19.31 13.86
C SER A 98 9.13 -18.12 12.94
N ILE A 99 8.43 -17.02 13.20
CA ILE A 99 8.77 -15.70 12.67
C ILE A 99 8.79 -14.70 13.82
N ASN A 100 9.88 -13.94 13.94
CA ASN A 100 10.03 -12.90 14.95
C ASN A 100 9.94 -11.53 14.27
N TYR A 101 9.07 -10.67 14.80
CA TYR A 101 8.94 -9.28 14.41
C TYR A 101 9.55 -8.38 15.48
N PHE A 102 10.27 -7.36 15.06
CA PHE A 102 10.93 -6.41 15.96
C PHE A 102 10.26 -5.04 15.81
N GLU A 103 9.80 -4.48 16.92
CA GLU A 103 9.15 -3.18 17.04
C GLU A 103 9.96 -2.23 17.91
N ASP A 104 9.98 -0.95 17.53
CA ASP A 104 10.66 0.14 18.23
C ASP A 104 12.09 -0.21 18.66
N MET A 105 12.78 -0.93 17.78
CA MET A 105 14.15 -1.40 17.98
C MET A 105 14.98 -0.98 16.78
N ALA A 106 15.99 -0.14 17.02
CA ALA A 106 17.04 0.13 16.05
C ALA A 106 18.02 -1.05 16.03
N VAL A 107 17.61 -2.15 15.41
CA VAL A 107 18.46 -3.37 15.31
C VAL A 107 19.70 -3.10 14.46
N PHE A 108 19.57 -2.24 13.46
CA PHE A 108 20.63 -1.82 12.55
C PHE A 108 20.53 -0.31 12.32
N GLU A 109 21.65 0.34 12.01
CA GLU A 109 21.67 1.75 11.59
C GLU A 109 20.89 1.98 10.27
N ALA A 110 20.74 0.93 9.46
CA ALA A 110 19.95 0.97 8.23
C ALA A 110 18.45 1.07 8.56
N GLY A 111 17.71 1.94 7.84
CA GLY A 111 16.26 2.15 7.97
C GLY A 111 15.36 1.00 7.51
N VAL A 112 15.79 -0.25 7.73
CA VAL A 112 15.07 -1.49 7.40
C VAL A 112 14.58 -2.14 8.68
N ILE A 113 13.28 -2.43 8.76
CA ILE A 113 12.70 -3.18 9.87
C ILE A 113 12.98 -4.67 9.63
N PRO A 114 13.74 -5.35 10.48
CA PRO A 114 14.05 -6.77 10.29
C PRO A 114 12.92 -7.67 10.77
N VAL A 115 12.90 -8.88 10.25
CA VAL A 115 12.20 -10.05 10.78
C VAL A 115 13.15 -11.24 10.75
N VAL A 116 13.06 -12.13 11.74
CA VAL A 116 13.80 -13.40 11.71
C VAL A 116 12.84 -14.49 11.30
N ILE A 117 13.12 -15.14 10.18
CA ILE A 117 12.35 -16.30 9.69
C ILE A 117 13.10 -17.59 9.99
N HIS A 118 12.41 -18.54 10.62
CA HIS A 118 12.90 -19.89 10.87
C HIS A 118 12.01 -20.89 10.13
N ILE A 119 12.58 -21.53 9.11
CA ILE A 119 11.85 -22.39 8.16
C ILE A 119 12.53 -23.76 8.13
N GLY A 120 11.77 -24.83 8.30
CA GLY A 120 12.27 -26.20 8.18
C GLY A 120 11.74 -26.92 6.94
N LYS A 121 12.47 -27.95 6.49
CA LYS A 121 12.00 -28.87 5.42
C LYS A 121 10.99 -29.91 5.90
N THR A 122 10.92 -30.16 7.21
CA THR A 122 10.00 -31.11 7.83
C THR A 122 8.98 -30.39 8.72
N ARG A 123 7.93 -31.07 9.18
CA ARG A 123 6.89 -30.48 10.03
C ARG A 123 7.32 -30.15 11.47
N GLY A 124 8.40 -30.76 11.97
CA GLY A 124 8.92 -30.50 13.32
C GLY A 124 7.90 -30.86 14.39
N ASP A 125 7.68 -29.98 15.37
CA ASP A 125 6.71 -30.15 16.46
C ASP A 125 5.24 -29.93 16.04
N GLY A 126 4.99 -29.67 14.75
CA GLY A 126 3.64 -29.44 14.21
C GLY A 126 3.03 -28.09 14.59
N LYS A 127 3.85 -27.14 15.07
CA LYS A 127 3.45 -25.80 15.47
C LYS A 127 4.21 -24.74 14.66
N SER A 128 3.56 -23.60 14.47
CA SER A 128 4.16 -22.40 13.89
C SER A 128 3.95 -21.23 14.85
N ARG A 129 5.03 -20.49 15.13
CA ARG A 129 5.04 -19.41 16.12
C ARG A 129 5.22 -18.04 15.48
N LYS A 130 4.49 -17.04 15.96
CA LYS A 130 4.74 -15.62 15.70
C LYS A 130 5.11 -14.94 17.00
N LEU A 131 6.27 -14.30 17.02
CA LEU A 131 6.77 -13.58 18.20
C LEU A 131 6.91 -12.11 17.85
N ILE A 132 6.39 -11.23 18.71
CA ILE A 132 6.59 -9.78 18.61
C ILE A 132 7.46 -9.35 19.76
N ARG A 133 8.59 -8.74 19.42
CA ARG A 133 9.58 -8.22 20.34
C ARG A 133 9.59 -6.71 20.30
N HIS A 134 9.72 -6.08 21.46
CA HIS A 134 9.64 -4.62 21.60
C HIS A 134 10.78 -4.10 22.47
N GLY A 135 11.53 -3.12 21.97
CA GLY A 135 12.61 -2.45 22.71
C GLY A 135 13.89 -3.28 22.93
N SER A 136 13.80 -4.58 23.22
CA SER A 136 14.95 -5.50 23.32
C SER A 136 14.70 -6.86 22.67
N PHE A 137 15.78 -7.62 22.41
CA PHE A 137 15.70 -8.95 21.83
C PHE A 137 15.01 -9.94 22.76
N GLU A 138 15.08 -9.75 24.07
CA GLU A 138 14.56 -10.66 25.09
C GLU A 138 13.07 -10.40 25.37
N ASN A 139 12.61 -9.16 25.17
CA ASN A 139 11.27 -8.73 25.52
C ASN A 139 10.21 -9.15 24.48
N ILE A 140 9.59 -10.32 24.68
CA ILE A 140 8.45 -10.79 23.88
C ILE A 140 7.16 -10.18 24.46
N VAL A 141 6.58 -9.22 23.75
CA VAL A 141 5.31 -8.58 24.14
C VAL A 141 4.09 -9.35 23.66
N ARG A 142 4.24 -10.20 22.63
CA ARG A 142 3.17 -11.06 22.14
C ARG A 142 3.74 -12.32 21.49
N GLU A 143 3.19 -13.46 21.88
CA GLU A 143 3.42 -14.75 21.23
C GLU A 143 2.10 -15.30 20.71
N THR A 144 2.12 -15.87 19.51
CA THR A 144 0.98 -16.62 18.97
C THR A 144 1.49 -17.93 18.40
N GLU A 145 1.02 -19.03 18.99
CA GLU A 145 1.26 -20.37 18.49
C GLU A 145 0.00 -20.89 17.77
N MET A 146 0.20 -21.60 16.65
CA MET A 146 -0.89 -22.28 15.95
C MET A 146 -0.42 -23.59 15.31
N PRO A 147 -1.33 -24.55 15.07
CA PRO A 147 -1.01 -25.74 14.29
C PRO A 147 -0.45 -25.36 12.92
N THR A 148 0.58 -26.07 12.46
CA THR A 148 1.21 -25.81 11.16
C THR A 148 0.22 -25.83 10.00
N GLU A 149 -0.78 -26.71 10.03
CA GLU A 149 -1.83 -26.76 8.98
C GLU A 149 -2.71 -25.50 8.98
N LYS A 150 -3.01 -24.95 10.17
CA LYS A 150 -3.71 -23.67 10.28
C LYS A 150 -2.86 -22.54 9.70
N PHE A 151 -1.55 -22.53 9.94
CA PHE A 151 -0.65 -21.57 9.32
C PHE A 151 -0.61 -21.72 7.79
N LYS A 152 -0.51 -22.95 7.27
CA LYS A 152 -0.53 -23.22 5.82
C LYS A 152 -1.84 -22.77 5.17
N SER A 153 -2.99 -22.96 5.84
CA SER A 153 -4.30 -22.53 5.34
C SER A 153 -4.43 -21.00 5.16
N GLN A 154 -3.59 -20.21 5.84
CA GLN A 154 -3.55 -18.75 5.67
C GLN A 154 -2.74 -18.31 4.45
N GLY A 155 -2.07 -19.24 3.75
CA GLY A 155 -1.20 -18.94 2.62
C GLY A 155 -0.16 -17.86 2.98
N ARG A 156 0.22 -17.04 2.01
CA ARG A 156 1.18 -15.94 2.23
C ARG A 156 0.80 -14.98 3.37
N ASP A 157 -0.50 -14.79 3.65
CA ASP A 157 -0.95 -13.86 4.68
C ASP A 157 -0.62 -14.35 6.10
N GLY A 158 -0.35 -15.65 6.25
CA GLY A 158 0.24 -16.24 7.44
C GLY A 158 1.56 -15.57 7.84
N PHE A 159 2.34 -14.99 6.92
CA PHE A 159 3.61 -14.32 7.26
C PHE A 159 3.45 -12.86 7.73
N ARG A 160 2.24 -12.30 7.69
CA ARG A 160 1.99 -10.94 8.19
C ARG A 160 2.06 -10.92 9.71
N LYS A 161 2.63 -9.83 10.25
CA LYS A 161 2.68 -9.55 11.70
C LYS A 161 1.31 -9.69 12.36
N GLU A 162 0.30 -9.14 11.68
CA GLU A 162 -1.10 -9.26 12.06
C GLU A 162 -1.89 -9.68 10.83
N TYR A 163 -2.70 -10.72 10.97
CA TYR A 163 -3.65 -11.13 9.95
C TYR A 163 -4.93 -11.56 10.64
N ASN A 164 -5.91 -10.66 10.59
CA ASN A 164 -7.21 -10.84 11.23
C ASN A 164 -8.28 -10.70 10.15
N PRO A 165 -8.52 -11.73 9.31
CA PRO A 165 -9.46 -11.64 8.21
C PRO A 165 -10.83 -11.23 8.73
N ILE A 166 -11.46 -10.29 8.05
CA ILE A 166 -12.79 -9.80 8.43
C ILE A 166 -13.82 -10.57 7.61
N ILE A 167 -14.72 -11.27 8.29
CA ILE A 167 -15.85 -11.95 7.66
C ILE A 167 -16.96 -10.92 7.46
N LEU A 168 -17.30 -10.66 6.20
CA LEU A 168 -18.39 -9.75 5.83
C LEU A 168 -19.71 -10.52 5.88
N LYS A 169 -20.69 -9.99 6.62
CA LYS A 169 -22.04 -10.58 6.76
C LYS A 169 -23.09 -9.90 5.89
N ILE A 170 -22.67 -8.93 5.08
CA ILE A 170 -23.52 -8.13 4.21
C ILE A 170 -22.99 -8.21 2.78
N GLN A 171 -23.88 -8.03 1.80
CA GLN A 171 -23.47 -7.88 0.41
C GLN A 171 -22.62 -6.63 0.24
N THR A 172 -21.51 -6.76 -0.47
CA THR A 172 -20.58 -5.66 -0.71
C THR A 172 -20.16 -5.58 -2.16
N ILE A 173 -19.85 -4.37 -2.61
CA ILE A 173 -19.21 -4.09 -3.89
C ILE A 173 -17.82 -3.55 -3.59
N ASN A 174 -16.83 -4.00 -4.36
CA ASN A 174 -15.47 -3.49 -4.23
C ASN A 174 -15.42 -2.01 -4.64
N LEU A 175 -14.74 -1.17 -3.86
CA LEU A 175 -14.58 0.26 -4.16
C LEU A 175 -13.99 0.51 -5.55
N GLY A 176 -13.17 -0.42 -6.07
CA GLY A 176 -12.62 -0.36 -7.42
C GLY A 176 -13.65 -0.52 -8.55
N ASP A 177 -14.84 -1.04 -8.27
CA ASP A 177 -15.98 -1.11 -9.19
C ASP A 177 -16.94 0.08 -9.04
N ILE A 178 -16.78 0.89 -7.99
CA ILE A 178 -17.54 2.12 -7.74
C ILE A 178 -16.77 3.34 -8.25
N CYS A 179 -15.46 3.38 -8.02
CA CYS A 179 -14.62 4.52 -8.37
C CYS A 179 -13.53 4.16 -9.38
N TYR A 180 -13.23 5.12 -10.26
CA TYR A 180 -11.92 5.24 -10.86
C TYR A 180 -10.93 5.75 -9.81
N LEU A 181 -9.82 5.02 -9.61
CA LEU A 181 -8.76 5.39 -8.68
C LEU A 181 -7.49 5.76 -9.45
N SER A 182 -6.96 6.94 -9.13
CA SER A 182 -5.66 7.42 -9.62
C SER A 182 -4.84 7.99 -8.47
N VAL A 183 -3.54 8.16 -8.68
CA VAL A 183 -2.74 9.07 -7.85
C VAL A 183 -2.70 10.45 -8.51
N GLY A 184 -2.36 11.50 -7.75
CA GLY A 184 -2.10 12.82 -8.31
C GLY A 184 -0.84 12.87 -9.18
N MET A 185 -0.50 14.08 -9.65
CA MET A 185 0.63 14.30 -10.55
C MET A 185 1.98 13.98 -9.91
N VAL A 186 2.97 13.59 -10.74
CA VAL A 186 4.39 13.63 -10.33
C VAL A 186 5.00 14.87 -10.96
N ILE A 187 5.14 15.91 -10.14
CA ILE A 187 5.43 17.28 -10.58
C ILE A 187 6.93 17.62 -10.69
N ASN A 188 7.80 16.60 -10.73
CA ASN A 188 9.20 16.82 -11.12
C ASN A 188 9.29 16.88 -12.65
N ALA A 189 10.38 17.42 -13.19
CA ALA A 189 10.58 17.45 -14.62
C ALA A 189 10.63 16.04 -15.23
N ASP A 190 10.05 15.90 -16.43
CA ASP A 190 10.07 14.64 -17.17
C ASP A 190 11.50 14.17 -17.44
N GLU A 191 11.76 12.89 -17.17
CA GLU A 191 13.10 12.31 -17.21
C GLU A 191 13.66 12.21 -18.65
N LYS A 192 12.82 12.36 -19.67
CA LYS A 192 13.20 12.27 -21.08
C LYS A 192 13.16 13.63 -21.78
N THR A 193 12.07 14.37 -21.63
CA THR A 193 11.83 15.61 -22.39
C THR A 193 12.25 16.88 -21.66
N ALA A 194 12.40 16.84 -20.33
CA ALA A 194 12.74 18.01 -19.52
C ALA A 194 13.77 17.70 -18.43
N LYS A 195 14.62 16.68 -18.64
CA LYS A 195 15.48 16.11 -17.59
C LYS A 195 16.30 17.17 -16.87
N GLY A 196 16.07 17.31 -15.56
CA GLY A 196 16.82 18.22 -14.69
C GLY A 196 16.46 19.72 -14.85
N ARG A 197 15.45 20.08 -15.66
CA ARG A 197 15.06 21.49 -15.86
C ARG A 197 14.44 22.15 -14.62
N PHE A 198 13.75 21.37 -13.80
CA PHE A 198 13.13 21.85 -12.56
C PHE A 198 12.85 20.69 -11.61
N THR A 199 12.68 21.04 -10.35
CA THR A 199 12.23 20.19 -9.26
C THR A 199 10.81 20.58 -8.85
N LYS A 200 10.17 19.72 -8.05
CA LYS A 200 8.89 20.02 -7.42
C LYS A 200 8.86 21.38 -6.69
N ASN A 201 9.94 21.76 -6.01
CA ASN A 201 9.95 22.98 -5.20
C ASN A 201 9.90 24.25 -6.06
N ASP A 202 10.37 24.18 -7.31
CA ASP A 202 10.36 25.30 -8.25
C ASP A 202 8.97 25.64 -8.79
N LEU A 203 7.98 24.75 -8.59
CA LEU A 203 6.62 24.88 -9.11
C LEU A 203 5.58 25.24 -8.03
N ILE A 204 5.98 25.33 -6.77
CA ILE A 204 5.05 25.47 -5.64
C ILE A 204 5.34 26.76 -4.88
N SER A 205 4.30 27.54 -4.63
CA SER A 205 4.35 28.77 -3.83
C SER A 205 3.35 28.73 -2.68
N LYS A 206 3.67 29.40 -1.57
CA LYS A 206 2.70 29.67 -0.48
C LYS A 206 1.73 30.79 -0.82
N ILE A 207 2.08 31.66 -1.78
CA ILE A 207 1.33 32.85 -2.16
C ILE A 207 0.79 32.65 -3.57
N ARG A 208 -0.48 33.00 -3.77
CA ARG A 208 -1.12 33.00 -5.10
C ARG A 208 -0.50 34.08 -5.98
N THR A 209 -0.12 33.73 -7.19
CA THR A 209 0.34 34.68 -8.21
C THR A 209 -0.34 34.40 -9.54
N LYS A 210 -0.05 35.20 -10.58
CA LYS A 210 -0.51 34.91 -11.95
C LYS A 210 0.01 33.56 -12.48
N ILE A 211 1.20 33.16 -12.05
CA ILE A 211 1.84 31.88 -12.42
C ILE A 211 1.38 30.77 -11.47
N HIS A 212 1.47 30.98 -10.16
CA HIS A 212 1.02 30.03 -9.13
C HIS A 212 -0.46 30.25 -8.84
N SER A 213 -1.30 29.77 -9.74
CA SER A 213 -2.71 30.20 -9.82
C SER A 213 -3.72 29.16 -9.32
N ARG A 214 -3.33 27.89 -9.20
CA ARG A 214 -4.21 26.77 -8.79
C ARG A 214 -3.86 26.26 -7.39
N MET A 215 -4.87 26.02 -6.55
CA MET A 215 -4.67 25.42 -5.23
C MET A 215 -4.13 23.99 -5.34
N TYR A 216 -3.24 23.63 -4.42
CA TYR A 216 -2.49 22.39 -4.43
C TYR A 216 -2.21 21.85 -3.02
N VAL A 217 -2.33 20.53 -2.86
CA VAL A 217 -2.05 19.82 -1.60
C VAL A 217 -1.22 18.56 -1.80
N GLU A 218 -0.53 18.15 -0.73
CA GLU A 218 0.13 16.86 -0.60
C GLU A 218 -0.53 16.04 0.51
N GLY A 219 -0.23 14.74 0.58
CA GLY A 219 -0.85 13.84 1.56
C GLY A 219 -0.62 14.27 3.00
N LYS A 220 0.51 14.91 3.30
CA LYS A 220 0.80 15.47 4.64
C LYS A 220 -0.06 16.68 4.99
N ASP A 221 -0.58 17.38 3.98
CA ASP A 221 -1.34 18.60 4.12
C ASP A 221 -2.85 18.34 4.32
N ILE A 222 -3.29 17.08 4.26
CA ILE A 222 -4.68 16.68 4.50
C ILE A 222 -4.78 15.64 5.62
N ASP A 223 -5.96 15.56 6.22
CA ASP A 223 -6.34 14.49 7.14
C ASP A 223 -7.84 14.18 7.01
N SER A 224 -8.36 13.29 7.87
CA SER A 224 -9.79 12.98 7.91
C SER A 224 -10.62 14.26 7.93
N TYR A 225 -11.34 14.50 6.84
CA TYR A 225 -12.28 15.60 6.64
C TYR A 225 -11.68 17.02 6.63
N ILE A 226 -10.36 17.17 6.57
CA ILE A 226 -9.72 18.48 6.64
C ILE A 226 -8.51 18.66 5.70
N ILE A 227 -8.39 19.86 5.15
CA ILE A 227 -7.17 20.39 4.56
C ILE A 227 -6.45 21.22 5.64
N LYS A 228 -5.31 20.73 6.12
CA LYS A 228 -4.51 21.40 7.16
C LYS A 228 -3.78 22.61 6.58
N HIS A 229 -3.20 22.44 5.41
CA HIS A 229 -2.49 23.47 4.68
C HIS A 229 -2.75 23.30 3.18
N PHE A 230 -2.57 24.37 2.42
CA PHE A 230 -2.51 24.28 0.97
C PHE A 230 -1.45 25.24 0.46
N LYS A 231 -1.09 25.05 -0.81
CA LYS A 231 -0.16 25.89 -1.54
C LYS A 231 -0.77 26.19 -2.92
N TYR A 232 -0.03 26.89 -3.75
CA TYR A 232 -0.38 27.17 -5.12
C TYR A 232 0.63 26.55 -6.06
N LEU A 233 0.14 25.77 -7.03
CA LEU A 233 0.95 25.18 -8.09
C LEU A 233 0.99 26.14 -9.28
N GLU A 234 2.16 26.23 -9.92
CA GLU A 234 2.29 26.77 -11.25
C GLU A 234 1.29 26.13 -12.22
N TRP A 235 0.63 26.92 -13.05
CA TRP A 235 -0.36 26.40 -13.97
C TRP A 235 -0.45 27.22 -15.25
N ASP A 236 -0.74 26.53 -16.35
CA ASP A 236 -0.87 27.11 -17.69
C ASP A 236 0.40 27.85 -18.16
N THR A 237 1.53 27.16 -17.99
CA THR A 237 2.86 27.64 -18.41
C THR A 237 3.49 26.66 -19.38
N GLU A 238 4.66 27.03 -19.93
CA GLU A 238 5.47 26.10 -20.73
C GLU A 238 5.77 24.78 -19.97
N ARG A 239 5.96 24.87 -18.64
CA ARG A 239 6.33 23.73 -17.79
C ARG A 239 5.12 22.92 -17.35
N VAL A 240 4.06 23.57 -16.87
CA VAL A 240 2.92 22.87 -16.24
C VAL A 240 1.65 23.05 -17.08
N PRO A 241 1.01 21.93 -17.50
CA PRO A 241 1.28 20.53 -17.14
C PRO A 241 2.29 19.82 -18.06
N ASN A 242 2.72 20.41 -19.18
CA ASN A 242 3.29 19.68 -20.31
C ASN A 242 4.65 19.01 -20.07
N GLN A 243 5.48 19.50 -19.15
CA GLN A 243 6.82 18.99 -18.87
C GLN A 243 6.90 18.18 -17.57
N LEU A 244 5.77 17.88 -16.94
CA LEU A 244 5.72 17.06 -15.73
C LEU A 244 6.04 15.59 -16.02
N ARG A 245 6.80 14.95 -15.14
CA ARG A 245 7.13 13.51 -15.19
C ARG A 245 5.92 12.60 -15.26
N ARG A 246 4.83 12.95 -14.55
CA ARG A 246 3.53 12.31 -14.74
C ARG A 246 2.41 13.32 -14.63
N GLN A 247 1.86 13.64 -15.79
CA GLN A 247 0.65 14.42 -15.94
C GLN A 247 -0.59 13.58 -15.58
N THR A 248 -1.65 14.29 -15.23
CA THR A 248 -3.01 13.74 -15.09
C THR A 248 -3.92 14.49 -16.04
N PHE A 249 -5.03 13.87 -16.45
CA PHE A 249 -6.03 14.56 -17.27
C PHE A 249 -6.84 15.57 -16.43
N PRO A 250 -7.22 16.74 -16.97
CA PRO A 250 -7.88 17.81 -16.20
C PRO A 250 -9.18 17.38 -15.51
N GLU A 251 -10.01 16.57 -16.18
CA GLU A 251 -11.30 16.11 -15.67
C GLU A 251 -11.16 15.24 -14.41
N LEU A 252 -9.94 14.82 -14.05
CA LEU A 252 -9.68 14.19 -12.76
C LEU A 252 -9.88 15.14 -11.58
N TYR A 253 -9.66 16.45 -11.79
CA TYR A 253 -9.82 17.48 -10.77
C TYR A 253 -11.13 18.26 -10.91
N ASP A 254 -11.66 18.36 -12.12
CA ASP A 254 -12.82 19.21 -12.39
C ASP A 254 -14.16 18.52 -12.04
N ARG A 255 -14.09 17.31 -11.45
CA ARG A 255 -15.23 16.51 -11.00
C ARG A 255 -15.24 16.37 -9.47
N PRO A 256 -16.44 16.20 -8.86
CA PRO A 256 -16.54 15.83 -7.46
C PRO A 256 -15.76 14.56 -7.17
N LYS A 257 -14.96 14.57 -6.11
CA LYS A 257 -14.03 13.49 -5.81
C LYS A 257 -13.73 13.38 -4.33
N ILE A 258 -13.15 12.25 -3.97
CA ILE A 258 -12.47 12.08 -2.68
C ILE A 258 -10.97 12.12 -2.93
N MET A 259 -10.24 12.73 -2.02
CA MET A 259 -8.78 12.76 -2.01
C MET A 259 -8.30 12.21 -0.67
N ARG A 260 -7.54 11.12 -0.67
CA ARG A 260 -7.01 10.50 0.55
C ARG A 260 -5.50 10.37 0.47
N GLY A 261 -4.79 10.79 1.50
CA GLY A 261 -3.36 10.55 1.55
C GLY A 261 -3.07 9.05 1.62
N ARG A 262 -1.87 8.63 1.20
CA ARG A 262 -1.47 7.22 1.35
C ARG A 262 -1.38 6.76 2.81
N VAL A 263 -1.11 7.70 3.71
CA VAL A 263 -0.93 7.47 5.16
C VAL A 263 -1.88 8.26 6.05
N THR A 264 -2.49 9.33 5.54
CA THR A 264 -3.45 10.20 6.24
C THR A 264 -4.90 9.88 5.84
N GLY A 265 -5.86 10.51 6.51
CA GLY A 265 -7.27 10.44 6.15
C GLY A 265 -7.61 11.10 4.81
N GLY A 266 -8.89 11.13 4.50
CA GLY A 266 -9.42 11.64 3.24
C GLY A 266 -10.36 12.82 3.41
N ILE A 267 -10.49 13.59 2.33
CA ILE A 267 -11.35 14.75 2.20
C ILE A 267 -12.30 14.59 0.99
N TYR A 268 -13.40 15.34 1.01
CA TYR A 268 -14.26 15.54 -0.14
C TYR A 268 -13.84 16.84 -0.84
N ASP A 269 -13.72 16.81 -2.18
CA ASP A 269 -13.41 17.99 -2.97
C ASP A 269 -14.36 18.14 -4.17
N GLU A 270 -14.82 19.37 -4.36
CA GLU A 270 -15.61 19.83 -5.51
C GLU A 270 -15.05 21.14 -6.09
N THR A 271 -13.93 21.66 -5.57
CA THR A 271 -13.41 23.00 -5.92
C THR A 271 -12.31 22.96 -6.99
N GLY A 272 -11.94 21.78 -7.49
CA GLY A 272 -10.86 21.63 -8.47
C GLY A 272 -9.45 21.54 -7.88
N LEU A 273 -9.33 21.11 -6.61
CA LEU A 273 -8.06 21.04 -5.89
C LEU A 273 -7.08 20.07 -6.55
N LEU A 274 -5.84 20.54 -6.80
CA LEU A 274 -4.78 19.72 -7.38
C LEU A 274 -3.98 18.99 -6.29
N CYS A 275 -3.36 17.85 -6.64
CA CYS A 275 -2.46 17.16 -5.73
C CYS A 275 -1.35 16.38 -6.43
N ASN A 276 -0.35 15.95 -5.65
CA ASN A 276 0.65 15.00 -6.15
C ASN A 276 0.33 13.53 -5.87
N ASP A 277 1.26 12.68 -6.28
CA ASP A 277 1.23 11.23 -6.21
C ASP A 277 1.21 10.64 -4.78
N SER A 278 1.35 11.48 -3.75
CA SER A 278 1.17 11.10 -2.34
C SER A 278 -0.31 10.99 -1.91
N ILE A 279 -1.22 11.42 -2.77
CA ILE A 279 -2.68 11.34 -2.61
C ILE A 279 -3.26 10.36 -3.63
N VAL A 280 -4.22 9.55 -3.19
CA VAL A 280 -5.10 8.74 -4.02
C VAL A 280 -6.41 9.52 -4.23
N ILE A 281 -6.79 9.66 -5.50
CA ILE A 281 -8.01 10.33 -5.95
C ILE A 281 -9.05 9.26 -6.30
N PHE A 282 -10.28 9.47 -5.88
CA PHE A 282 -11.42 8.61 -6.14
C PHE A 282 -12.51 9.43 -6.81
N VAL A 283 -12.84 9.07 -8.04
CA VAL A 283 -13.97 9.67 -8.79
C VAL A 283 -14.93 8.55 -9.13
N ARG A 284 -16.24 8.69 -8.89
CA ARG A 284 -17.19 7.64 -9.26
C ARG A 284 -17.20 7.50 -10.78
N PHE A 285 -17.42 6.29 -11.29
CA PHE A 285 -17.47 6.09 -12.74
C PHE A 285 -18.58 6.92 -13.41
N ILE A 286 -19.74 7.10 -12.73
CA ILE A 286 -20.86 7.92 -13.22
C ILE A 286 -20.47 9.39 -13.45
N ASP A 287 -19.59 9.94 -12.60
CA ASP A 287 -19.14 11.33 -12.69
C ASP A 287 -18.14 11.53 -13.85
N LEU A 288 -17.67 10.43 -14.45
CA LEU A 288 -16.77 10.39 -15.59
C LEU A 288 -17.48 9.91 -16.87
N HIS A 289 -18.80 9.71 -16.91
CA HIS A 289 -19.48 9.06 -18.03
C HIS A 289 -19.22 9.70 -19.41
N ASP A 290 -19.00 11.01 -19.44
CA ASP A 290 -18.72 11.83 -20.62
C ASP A 290 -17.21 11.95 -20.95
N VAL A 291 -16.33 11.43 -20.10
CA VAL A 291 -14.87 11.57 -20.24
C VAL A 291 -14.27 10.41 -21.04
N ASN A 292 -13.72 10.68 -22.23
CA ASN A 292 -13.02 9.67 -23.03
C ASN A 292 -11.49 9.77 -22.86
N ASN A 293 -10.94 9.03 -21.90
CA ASN A 293 -9.50 9.06 -21.60
C ASN A 293 -8.85 7.66 -21.60
N LYS A 294 -7.68 7.53 -22.23
CA LYS A 294 -6.91 6.27 -22.33
C LYS A 294 -6.56 5.67 -20.96
N SER A 295 -6.30 6.50 -19.95
CA SER A 295 -5.97 6.02 -18.60
C SER A 295 -7.18 5.41 -17.89
N ILE A 296 -8.39 5.92 -18.15
CA ILE A 296 -9.64 5.32 -17.66
C ILE A 296 -9.85 3.96 -18.32
N GLN A 297 -9.76 3.89 -19.65
CA GLN A 297 -9.93 2.65 -20.41
C GLN A 297 -8.91 1.58 -19.99
N SER A 298 -7.64 1.96 -19.82
CA SER A 298 -6.58 1.06 -19.38
C SER A 298 -6.79 0.57 -17.95
N SER A 299 -7.28 1.43 -17.05
CA SER A 299 -7.63 1.03 -15.69
C SER A 299 -8.77 0.01 -15.68
N ILE A 300 -9.86 0.28 -16.42
CA ILE A 300 -11.02 -0.64 -16.49
C ILE A 300 -10.56 -1.99 -17.02
N LYS A 301 -9.84 -2.03 -18.13
CA LYS A 301 -9.31 -3.29 -18.72
C LYS A 301 -8.45 -4.07 -17.74
N LYS A 302 -7.67 -3.38 -16.90
CA LYS A 302 -6.73 -4.02 -15.98
C LYS A 302 -7.37 -4.52 -14.68
N PHE A 303 -8.36 -3.79 -14.17
CA PHE A 303 -8.81 -3.96 -12.78
C PHE A 303 -10.28 -4.34 -12.64
N ASN A 304 -11.09 -4.17 -13.68
CA ASN A 304 -12.53 -4.41 -13.63
C ASN A 304 -12.92 -5.55 -14.56
N GLN A 305 -13.89 -6.36 -14.11
CA GLN A 305 -14.47 -7.43 -14.92
C GLN A 305 -15.72 -6.97 -15.68
N LEU A 306 -16.31 -5.85 -15.26
CA LEU A 306 -17.54 -5.29 -15.82
C LEU A 306 -17.24 -4.23 -16.88
N PRO A 307 -18.09 -4.10 -17.92
CA PRO A 307 -17.98 -3.03 -18.89
C PRO A 307 -18.28 -1.66 -18.25
N ARG A 308 -17.67 -0.61 -18.81
CA ARG A 308 -17.76 0.77 -18.30
C ARG A 308 -19.19 1.23 -17.97
N LYS A 309 -20.16 1.00 -18.86
CA LYS A 309 -21.57 1.39 -18.64
C LYS A 309 -22.18 0.74 -17.38
N GLN A 310 -21.77 -0.48 -17.05
CA GLN A 310 -22.24 -1.14 -15.83
C GLN A 310 -21.57 -0.55 -14.58
N LEU A 311 -20.27 -0.23 -14.65
CA LEU A 311 -19.56 0.46 -13.58
C LEU A 311 -20.18 1.84 -13.29
N GLU A 312 -20.53 2.60 -14.34
CA GLU A 312 -21.25 3.87 -14.23
C GLU A 312 -22.57 3.68 -13.48
N ARG A 313 -23.41 2.71 -13.90
CA ARG A 313 -24.68 2.40 -13.24
C ARG A 313 -24.51 1.97 -11.78
N ILE A 314 -23.53 1.12 -11.48
CA ILE A 314 -23.22 0.67 -10.11
C ILE A 314 -22.81 1.87 -9.26
N SER A 315 -21.89 2.67 -9.77
CA SER A 315 -21.34 3.81 -9.03
C SER A 315 -22.38 4.89 -8.71
N GLY A 316 -23.41 5.04 -9.57
CA GLY A 316 -24.53 5.95 -9.34
C GLY A 316 -25.38 5.62 -8.11
N LYS A 317 -25.26 4.42 -7.54
CA LYS A 317 -25.94 4.03 -6.30
C LYS A 317 -25.30 4.63 -5.04
N PHE A 318 -24.05 5.10 -5.11
CA PHE A 318 -23.24 5.47 -3.95
C PHE A 318 -22.97 6.97 -3.89
N ASP A 319 -23.26 7.58 -2.74
CA ASP A 319 -22.92 8.96 -2.47
C ASP A 319 -21.44 9.11 -2.08
N LEU A 320 -20.75 10.15 -2.56
CA LEU A 320 -19.34 10.38 -2.24
C LEU A 320 -19.09 10.60 -0.74
N LYS A 321 -20.03 11.21 0.00
CA LYS A 321 -19.89 11.41 1.44
C LYS A 321 -20.09 10.10 2.21
N TYR A 322 -20.94 9.19 1.72
CA TYR A 322 -21.01 7.83 2.26
C TYR A 322 -19.69 7.08 2.06
N LEU A 323 -19.10 7.14 0.86
CA LEU A 323 -17.80 6.53 0.58
C LEU A 323 -16.69 7.15 1.44
N LEU A 324 -16.73 8.47 1.65
CA LEU A 324 -15.78 9.18 2.51
C LEU A 324 -15.88 8.71 3.97
N ALA A 325 -17.11 8.56 4.49
CA ALA A 325 -17.34 8.01 5.83
C ALA A 325 -16.66 6.65 6.01
N ILE A 326 -16.82 5.76 5.03
CA ILE A 326 -16.17 4.44 5.07
C ILE A 326 -14.66 4.58 4.98
N LEU A 327 -14.14 5.39 4.05
CA LEU A 327 -12.68 5.55 3.83
C LEU A 327 -11.93 6.09 5.05
N ASN A 328 -12.59 6.91 5.87
CA ASN A 328 -12.03 7.46 7.11
C ASN A 328 -12.33 6.59 8.34
N SER A 329 -13.16 5.55 8.21
CA SER A 329 -13.53 4.67 9.33
C SER A 329 -12.39 3.78 9.81
N SER A 330 -12.46 3.38 11.08
CA SER A 330 -11.60 2.35 11.67
C SER A 330 -11.73 0.99 10.95
N PHE A 331 -12.91 0.69 10.40
CA PHE A 331 -13.14 -0.50 9.58
C PHE A 331 -12.24 -0.52 8.34
N ALA A 332 -12.24 0.57 7.56
CA ALA A 332 -11.41 0.63 6.35
C ALA A 332 -9.92 0.52 6.69
N VAL A 333 -9.46 1.22 7.72
CA VAL A 333 -8.07 1.13 8.18
C VAL A 333 -7.70 -0.30 8.59
N ARG A 334 -8.55 -0.99 9.35
CA ARG A 334 -8.32 -2.39 9.77
C ARG A 334 -8.32 -3.34 8.57
N TYR A 335 -9.31 -3.23 7.69
CA TYR A 335 -9.41 -4.07 6.50
C TYR A 335 -8.22 -3.88 5.56
N LEU A 336 -7.90 -2.63 5.21
CA LEU A 336 -6.78 -2.31 4.33
C LEU A 336 -5.45 -2.77 4.91
N ASN A 337 -5.23 -2.65 6.22
CA ASN A 337 -4.01 -3.17 6.85
C ASN A 337 -3.86 -4.69 6.71
N ASN A 338 -4.95 -5.47 6.69
CA ASN A 338 -4.87 -6.91 6.47
C ASN A 338 -4.41 -7.25 5.04
N ILE A 339 -4.74 -6.43 4.05
CA ILE A 339 -4.47 -6.72 2.64
C ILE A 339 -3.35 -5.87 2.02
N ARG A 340 -2.83 -4.88 2.76
CA ARG A 340 -1.85 -3.91 2.26
C ARG A 340 -0.63 -4.57 1.65
N ARG A 341 -0.06 -3.92 0.66
CA ARG A 341 1.20 -4.34 0.03
C ARG A 341 2.42 -3.69 0.67
N HIS A 342 2.24 -2.51 1.26
CA HIS A 342 3.33 -1.78 1.88
C HIS A 342 3.72 -2.39 3.23
N ARG A 343 5.03 -2.35 3.52
CA ARG A 343 5.57 -2.86 4.79
C ARG A 343 5.09 -2.04 5.99
N LEU A 344 5.00 -0.71 5.83
CA LEU A 344 4.53 0.19 6.89
C LEU A 344 3.01 0.05 7.07
N LYS A 345 2.58 0.01 8.33
CA LYS A 345 1.16 0.07 8.71
C LYS A 345 0.56 1.39 8.22
N ASN A 346 -0.72 1.37 7.87
CA ASN A 346 -1.49 2.52 7.39
C ASN A 346 -1.03 3.14 6.05
N TYR A 347 -0.07 2.52 5.35
CA TYR A 347 0.34 2.96 4.02
C TYR A 347 -0.39 2.14 2.96
N PHE A 348 -1.27 2.79 2.19
CA PHE A 348 -2.14 2.12 1.23
C PHE A 348 -1.93 2.65 -0.20
N TYR A 349 -1.85 1.73 -1.15
CA TYR A 349 -1.80 2.04 -2.59
C TYR A 349 -3.21 2.03 -3.20
N PRO A 350 -3.42 2.64 -4.38
CA PRO A 350 -4.70 2.55 -5.10
C PRO A 350 -5.23 1.12 -5.21
N ASP A 351 -4.36 0.15 -5.53
CA ASP A 351 -4.76 -1.24 -5.67
C ASP A 351 -5.21 -1.91 -4.35
N ASP A 352 -4.80 -1.38 -3.19
CA ASP A 352 -5.30 -1.84 -1.90
C ASP A 352 -6.73 -1.31 -1.70
N PHE A 353 -6.96 -0.02 -1.98
CA PHE A 353 -8.29 0.59 -1.92
C PHE A 353 -9.29 -0.04 -2.88
N ARG A 354 -8.87 -0.46 -4.08
CA ARG A 354 -9.76 -1.12 -5.04
C ARG A 354 -10.47 -2.34 -4.44
N LYS A 355 -9.86 -3.00 -3.46
CA LYS A 355 -10.38 -4.21 -2.79
C LYS A 355 -11.17 -3.90 -1.52
N LEU A 356 -11.31 -2.63 -1.14
CA LEU A 356 -12.09 -2.25 0.04
C LEU A 356 -13.57 -2.54 -0.24
N PRO A 357 -14.22 -3.41 0.56
CA PRO A 357 -15.63 -3.72 0.38
C PRO A 357 -16.49 -2.57 0.89
N ILE A 358 -17.45 -2.16 0.08
CA ILE A 358 -18.46 -1.15 0.38
C ILE A 358 -19.82 -1.84 0.45
N ALA A 359 -20.56 -1.67 1.54
CA ALA A 359 -21.88 -2.29 1.67
C ALA A 359 -22.85 -1.75 0.59
N ASP A 360 -23.49 -2.66 -0.16
CA ASP A 360 -24.47 -2.34 -1.21
C ASP A 360 -25.83 -2.08 -0.56
N VAL A 361 -26.01 -0.86 -0.05
CA VAL A 361 -27.18 -0.43 0.72
C VAL A 361 -27.93 0.71 0.02
N SER A 362 -29.22 0.82 0.32
CA SER A 362 -30.09 1.82 -0.30
C SER A 362 -29.67 3.27 0.03
N PRO A 363 -30.07 4.27 -0.77
CA PRO A 363 -29.83 5.68 -0.45
C PRO A 363 -30.35 6.09 0.94
N LYS A 364 -31.45 5.47 1.41
CA LYS A 364 -32.01 5.70 2.75
C LYS A 364 -31.04 5.23 3.85
N GLU A 365 -30.39 4.09 3.65
CA GLU A 365 -29.41 3.51 4.59
C GLU A 365 -28.06 4.22 4.57
N GLN A 366 -27.70 4.88 3.46
CA GLN A 366 -26.50 5.73 3.38
C GLN A 366 -26.68 7.06 4.15
N LYS A 367 -27.93 7.54 4.28
CA LYS A 367 -28.26 8.87 4.82
C LYS A 367 -27.70 9.17 6.22
N PRO A 368 -27.72 8.24 7.20
CA PRO A 368 -27.11 8.48 8.51
C PRO A 368 -25.61 8.83 8.43
N PHE A 369 -24.85 8.11 7.60
CA PHE A 369 -23.42 8.35 7.39
C PHE A 369 -23.17 9.69 6.68
N ILE A 370 -23.97 9.97 5.65
CA ILE A 370 -23.91 11.25 4.92
C ILE A 370 -24.17 12.43 5.87
N ASN A 371 -25.17 12.30 6.76
CA ASN A 371 -25.49 13.32 7.75
C ASN A 371 -24.35 13.54 8.75
N LEU A 372 -23.67 12.49 9.21
CA LEU A 372 -22.48 12.62 10.06
C LEU A 372 -21.36 13.36 9.32
N VAL A 373 -21.06 12.97 8.08
CA VAL A 373 -20.05 13.65 7.26
C VAL A 373 -20.40 15.11 7.04
N ASN A 374 -21.66 15.45 6.78
CA ASN A 374 -22.09 16.84 6.64
C ASN A 374 -21.86 17.64 7.94
N LYS A 375 -22.15 17.07 9.10
CA LYS A 375 -21.89 17.71 10.40
C LYS A 375 -20.40 17.91 10.65
N ILE A 376 -19.57 16.91 10.32
CA ILE A 376 -18.11 17.02 10.44
C ILE A 376 -17.59 18.13 9.52
N LEU A 377 -17.96 18.10 8.24
CA LEU A 377 -17.49 19.08 7.25
C LEU A 377 -17.96 20.51 7.56
N ALA A 378 -19.11 20.67 8.22
CA ALA A 378 -19.57 21.98 8.67
C ALA A 378 -18.67 22.56 9.77
N ILE A 379 -18.00 21.72 10.55
CA ILE A 379 -17.09 22.13 11.63
C ILE A 379 -15.65 22.27 11.12
N THR A 380 -15.18 21.32 10.29
CA THR A 380 -13.78 21.31 9.82
C THR A 380 -13.46 22.37 8.77
N LYS A 381 -14.48 23.02 8.20
CA LYS A 381 -14.33 24.15 7.28
C LYS A 381 -14.11 25.49 7.98
N ASP A 382 -14.30 25.56 9.29
CA ASP A 382 -14.06 26.79 10.04
C ASP A 382 -12.57 27.10 10.11
N ASP A 383 -12.19 28.37 9.89
CA ASP A 383 -10.79 28.81 9.81
C ASP A 383 -10.00 28.53 11.11
N ASP A 384 -10.67 28.54 12.27
CA ASP A 384 -10.08 28.29 13.59
C ASP A 384 -10.08 26.80 14.00
N TYR A 385 -10.61 25.88 13.18
CA TYR A 385 -10.77 24.47 13.58
C TYR A 385 -9.46 23.82 14.07
N LEU A 386 -8.35 24.08 13.37
CA LEU A 386 -7.04 23.50 13.71
C LEU A 386 -6.53 23.98 15.08
N GLU A 387 -7.00 25.13 15.54
CA GLU A 387 -6.58 25.78 16.78
C GLU A 387 -7.64 25.68 17.89
N ASN A 388 -8.82 25.11 17.60
CA ASN A 388 -9.96 25.06 18.51
C ASN A 388 -10.21 23.63 19.06
N PRO A 389 -9.76 23.32 20.30
CA PRO A 389 -9.89 21.98 20.87
C PRO A 389 -11.36 21.51 21.06
N ALA A 390 -12.29 22.44 21.29
CA ALA A 390 -13.70 22.12 21.46
C ALA A 390 -14.33 21.64 20.15
N LYS A 391 -14.02 22.30 19.02
CA LYS A 391 -14.44 21.86 17.69
C LYS A 391 -13.85 20.51 17.32
N GLN A 392 -12.56 20.29 17.63
CA GLN A 392 -11.91 18.99 17.41
C GLN A 392 -12.51 17.87 18.26
N ALA A 393 -12.84 18.15 19.53
CA ALA A 393 -13.55 17.19 20.38
C ALA A 393 -14.92 16.85 19.80
N LYS A 394 -15.65 17.85 19.28
CA LYS A 394 -16.96 17.63 18.67
C LYS A 394 -16.91 16.77 17.40
N VAL A 395 -15.88 16.95 16.57
CA VAL A 395 -15.65 16.09 15.40
C VAL A 395 -15.37 14.66 15.83
N ARG A 396 -14.52 14.45 16.86
CA ARG A 396 -14.23 13.12 17.41
C ARG A 396 -15.44 12.39 17.98
N GLU A 397 -16.50 13.10 18.39
CA GLU A 397 -17.76 12.47 18.79
C GLU A 397 -18.57 11.94 17.61
N TYR A 398 -18.37 12.48 16.40
CA TYR A 398 -19.05 12.04 15.19
C TYR A 398 -18.30 10.94 14.43
N GLU A 399 -16.97 10.90 14.57
CA GLU A 399 -16.09 9.85 14.02
C GLU A 399 -16.21 8.53 14.80
#